data_AF-A0A5N5SML8-F1
#
_entry.id   AF-A0A5N5SML8-F1
#
_cell.length_a   1.000
_cell.length_b   1.000
_cell.length_c   1.000
_cell.angle_alpha   90.00
_cell.angle_beta   90.00
_cell.angle_gamma   90.00
#
_symmetry.space_group_name_H-M   'P 1'
#
loop_
_entity.id
_entity.type
_entity.pdbx_description
1 polymer ?
#
loop_
_entity_poly.entity_id
_entity_poly.type
_entity_poly.pdbx_seq_one_letter_code
_entity_poly.pdbx_strand_id
1 'polypeptide(L)'
;MKQRSKNKYHNYTELKEFLTGLASRFPNISYLYSIGQSLEGRELYVLAISDNPTVHEPGEPEFKYVANIHGDEKVSRELLLMFAQYLLEGYERISRVTDLNRNFPDRFKKPSESLQPETFAVMKWSSRIPFVLSANLQGGALVVNYPYDNNENKTFEYSPTPDDNFFIHIAEIYAHAHEEMQSWSECGTFSNGITNGADWYPIVGGMQDWNYVERNCFEVTLVISCDLTPHESKLESYWKMNKTPLIQYLEQIHNGIKGFVTDENNKSISNATIQVEGIQKNVTSAVDGDYWRLLLPGAYLVSASAPGYETETKSLDNLTCRHHPFWLLQSKLEDLAQRFPNISRLYSIGKSVNGRELYVIEISDNPGVHEPGEPEFRYIANMHGDETSGRVLLLILAQYLLEGYNRIPRVTRLIQNIHHEHETLALMEWSKSIPFVLSASIHEGGMAAVYPFFGNARRASRYTATPDDILFTFLSMVYAYSHPVLPRRHACRQFLDGVTNGAEWYAIHGGMEDWAYMNSNCFQIVLEISCVKNPPNRLLRSYWNRNKESLLSYIQQGFKNSVLIFHIIQIQTGLKGFVRDENQEPINRAIIQVHGAGKTVSTASDGDYWRLLIPGTYQVSAIANGHEAG
;
A
#
# COMPACT_ATOMS: atom_id res chain seq x y z
N MET A 1 -37.96 -14.25 -18.29
CA MET A 1 -37.27 -15.31 -17.49
C MET A 1 -35.81 -14.90 -17.36
N LYS A 2 -35.13 -15.18 -16.22
CA LYS A 2 -33.69 -14.90 -16.10
C LYS A 2 -32.88 -15.96 -16.85
N GLN A 3 -32.40 -15.63 -18.05
CA GLN A 3 -31.48 -16.47 -18.80
C GLN A 3 -30.07 -16.33 -18.23
N ARG A 4 -29.85 -16.89 -17.03
CA ARG A 4 -28.49 -17.18 -16.57
C ARG A 4 -27.81 -18.02 -17.65
N SER A 5 -26.57 -17.68 -17.99
CA SER A 5 -25.74 -18.55 -18.81
C SER A 5 -25.74 -19.96 -18.18
N LYS A 6 -25.97 -21.00 -18.98
CA LYS A 6 -25.59 -22.34 -18.55
C LYS A 6 -24.07 -22.35 -18.56
N ASN A 7 -23.43 -22.66 -17.43
CA ASN A 7 -21.97 -22.80 -17.35
C ASN A 7 -21.53 -23.80 -18.43
N LYS A 8 -20.98 -23.29 -19.54
CA LYS A 8 -20.53 -24.02 -20.72
C LYS A 8 -19.42 -23.24 -21.42
N TYR A 9 -18.68 -23.90 -22.30
CA TYR A 9 -17.80 -23.21 -23.25
C TYR A 9 -18.59 -22.70 -24.46
N HIS A 10 -18.45 -21.41 -24.79
CA HIS A 10 -19.01 -20.84 -26.01
C HIS A 10 -18.12 -21.19 -27.20
N ASN A 11 -18.69 -21.72 -28.28
CA ASN A 11 -18.00 -21.75 -29.57
C ASN A 11 -18.03 -20.35 -30.23
N TYR A 12 -17.30 -20.13 -31.33
CA TYR A 12 -17.20 -18.79 -31.96
C TYR A 12 -18.56 -18.19 -32.36
N THR A 13 -19.50 -19.00 -32.87
CA THR A 13 -20.86 -18.54 -33.20
C THR A 13 -21.61 -18.13 -31.95
N GLU A 14 -21.54 -18.94 -30.89
CA GLU A 14 -22.22 -18.68 -29.62
C GLU A 14 -21.61 -17.48 -28.87
N LEU A 15 -20.29 -17.25 -28.97
CA LEU A 15 -19.63 -16.05 -28.47
C LEU A 15 -20.11 -14.81 -29.23
N LYS A 16 -20.21 -14.89 -30.57
CA LYS A 16 -20.73 -13.79 -31.39
C LYS A 16 -22.17 -13.47 -31.01
N GLU A 17 -23.03 -14.48 -30.86
CA GLU A 17 -24.42 -14.33 -30.43
C GLU A 17 -24.52 -13.74 -29.01
N PHE A 18 -23.69 -14.20 -28.07
CA PHE A 18 -23.64 -13.70 -26.69
C PHE A 18 -23.21 -12.23 -26.63
N LEU A 19 -22.10 -11.85 -27.28
CA LEU A 19 -21.63 -10.46 -27.32
C LEU A 19 -22.63 -9.54 -28.03
N THR A 20 -23.20 -9.99 -29.16
CA THR A 20 -24.26 -9.23 -29.86
C THR A 20 -25.49 -9.07 -28.96
N GLY A 21 -25.87 -10.10 -28.21
CA GLY A 21 -26.96 -10.10 -27.23
C GLY A 21 -26.67 -9.41 -25.89
N LEU A 22 -25.43 -8.98 -25.63
CA LEU A 22 -25.09 -7.99 -24.61
C LEU A 22 -25.23 -6.58 -25.19
N ALA A 23 -24.55 -6.28 -26.30
CA ALA A 23 -24.59 -4.95 -26.93
C ALA A 23 -26.01 -4.51 -27.31
N SER A 24 -26.83 -5.43 -27.82
CA SER A 24 -28.24 -5.14 -28.20
C SER A 24 -29.16 -4.93 -26.98
N ARG A 25 -28.72 -5.34 -25.79
CA ARG A 25 -29.47 -5.25 -24.52
C ARG A 25 -29.06 -4.03 -23.71
N PHE A 26 -27.82 -3.57 -23.88
CA PHE A 26 -27.21 -2.45 -23.17
C PHE A 26 -26.61 -1.41 -24.14
N PRO A 27 -27.34 -0.94 -25.17
CA PRO A 27 -26.77 -0.17 -26.28
C PRO A 27 -26.30 1.23 -25.89
N ASN A 28 -26.78 1.77 -24.76
CA ASN A 28 -26.35 3.07 -24.25
C ASN A 28 -24.95 2.99 -23.60
N ILE A 29 -24.59 1.82 -23.07
CA ILE A 29 -23.42 1.65 -22.18
C ILE A 29 -22.44 0.58 -22.69
N SER A 30 -22.64 0.09 -23.91
CA SER A 30 -21.73 -0.85 -24.55
C SER A 30 -21.74 -0.76 -26.08
N TYR A 31 -20.59 -1.03 -26.69
CA TYR A 31 -20.41 -0.99 -28.14
C TYR A 31 -19.57 -2.18 -28.61
N LEU A 32 -20.16 -3.03 -29.47
CA LEU A 32 -19.49 -4.18 -30.05
C LEU A 32 -18.92 -3.82 -31.42
N TYR A 33 -17.60 -3.97 -31.57
CA TYR A 33 -16.90 -3.78 -32.84
C TYR A 33 -15.88 -4.89 -33.07
N SER A 34 -15.25 -4.88 -34.26
CA SER A 34 -14.16 -5.77 -34.62
C SER A 34 -12.89 -4.96 -34.86
N ILE A 35 -11.76 -5.43 -34.34
CA ILE A 35 -10.43 -4.81 -34.58
C ILE A 35 -9.72 -5.40 -35.81
N GLY A 36 -10.21 -6.51 -36.35
CA GLY A 36 -9.66 -7.23 -37.50
C GLY A 36 -10.24 -8.64 -37.60
N GLN A 37 -9.73 -9.42 -38.55
CA GLN A 37 -10.08 -10.83 -38.69
C GLN A 37 -8.88 -11.73 -38.39
N SER A 38 -9.15 -12.93 -37.88
CA SER A 38 -8.17 -13.99 -37.73
C SER A 38 -7.72 -14.56 -39.08
N LEU A 39 -6.69 -15.42 -39.07
CA LEU A 39 -6.25 -16.17 -40.25
C LEU A 39 -7.38 -16.96 -40.94
N GLU A 40 -8.40 -17.38 -40.18
CA GLU A 40 -9.59 -18.09 -40.69
C GLU A 40 -10.77 -17.16 -41.04
N GLY A 41 -10.59 -15.84 -41.03
CA GLY A 41 -11.68 -14.88 -41.30
C GLY A 41 -12.67 -14.71 -40.14
N ARG A 42 -12.31 -15.11 -38.91
CA ARG A 42 -13.15 -14.91 -37.72
C ARG A 42 -12.95 -13.49 -37.18
N GLU A 43 -14.02 -12.78 -36.87
CA GLU A 43 -13.94 -11.41 -36.35
C GLU A 43 -13.33 -11.39 -34.94
N LEU A 44 -12.39 -10.46 -34.73
CA LEU A 44 -11.74 -10.22 -33.45
C LEU A 44 -12.57 -9.18 -32.69
N TYR A 45 -13.60 -9.66 -31.99
CA TYR A 45 -14.56 -8.79 -31.30
C TYR A 45 -13.96 -8.11 -30.07
N VAL A 46 -14.28 -6.82 -29.93
CA VAL A 46 -14.11 -6.04 -28.69
C VAL A 46 -15.47 -5.48 -28.32
N LEU A 47 -15.83 -5.61 -27.04
CA LEU A 47 -17.01 -4.98 -26.44
C LEU A 47 -16.53 -3.87 -25.51
N ALA A 48 -16.60 -2.61 -25.95
CA ALA A 48 -16.36 -1.46 -25.07
C ALA A 48 -17.53 -1.30 -24.09
N ILE A 49 -17.23 -0.84 -22.87
CA ILE A 49 -18.18 -0.62 -21.77
C ILE A 49 -17.80 0.69 -21.07
N SER A 50 -18.66 1.71 -21.17
CA SER A 50 -18.55 3.08 -20.64
C SER A 50 -19.92 3.74 -20.82
N ASP A 51 -20.24 4.87 -20.17
CA ASP A 51 -21.42 5.70 -20.50
C ASP A 51 -21.35 6.32 -21.91
N ASN A 52 -20.15 6.47 -22.49
CA ASN A 52 -19.95 6.99 -23.84
C ASN A 52 -19.16 5.99 -24.73
N PRO A 53 -19.63 4.75 -24.91
CA PRO A 53 -18.84 3.57 -25.33
C PRO A 53 -18.34 3.58 -26.80
N THR A 54 -18.51 4.68 -27.52
CA THR A 54 -18.15 4.84 -28.93
C THR A 54 -17.09 5.93 -29.18
N VAL A 55 -16.75 6.72 -28.15
CA VAL A 55 -15.82 7.84 -28.21
C VAL A 55 -14.86 7.80 -27.03
N HIS A 56 -13.72 8.46 -27.17
CA HIS A 56 -12.81 8.72 -26.06
C HIS A 56 -13.22 10.03 -25.38
N GLU A 57 -13.37 10.05 -24.05
CA GLU A 57 -13.64 11.26 -23.29
C GLU A 57 -12.35 11.83 -22.67
N PRO A 58 -11.95 13.08 -22.99
CA PRO A 58 -10.65 13.60 -22.56
C PRO A 58 -10.44 13.58 -21.04
N GLY A 59 -9.39 12.89 -20.62
CA GLY A 59 -9.06 12.63 -19.22
C GLY A 59 -9.68 11.36 -18.61
N GLU A 60 -10.56 10.64 -19.30
CA GLU A 60 -11.01 9.30 -18.90
C GLU A 60 -9.93 8.25 -19.25
N PRO A 61 -9.45 7.44 -18.29
CA PRO A 61 -8.36 6.50 -18.53
C PRO A 61 -8.83 5.19 -19.18
N GLU A 62 -8.30 4.92 -20.38
CA GLU A 62 -8.65 3.77 -21.20
C GLU A 62 -8.03 2.42 -20.73
N PHE A 63 -8.81 1.33 -20.78
CA PHE A 63 -8.40 -0.04 -20.43
C PHE A 63 -9.02 -1.05 -21.43
N LYS A 64 -8.27 -2.07 -21.88
CA LYS A 64 -8.57 -2.86 -23.12
C LYS A 64 -9.02 -4.33 -22.97
N TYR A 65 -10.19 -4.68 -23.54
CA TYR A 65 -10.92 -5.94 -23.27
C TYR A 65 -10.49 -7.13 -24.15
N VAL A 66 -9.73 -8.12 -23.62
CA VAL A 66 -9.22 -9.30 -24.39
C VAL A 66 -9.00 -10.58 -23.53
N ALA A 67 -9.03 -11.78 -24.14
CA ALA A 67 -8.74 -13.10 -23.53
C ALA A 67 -8.49 -14.22 -24.59
N ASN A 68 -8.19 -15.46 -24.16
CA ASN A 68 -8.13 -16.70 -24.97
C ASN A 68 -7.22 -16.61 -26.20
N ILE A 69 -6.00 -16.19 -25.92
CA ILE A 69 -4.90 -15.98 -26.87
C ILE A 69 -4.39 -17.33 -27.38
N HIS A 70 -4.07 -18.23 -26.45
CA HIS A 70 -3.87 -19.63 -26.75
C HIS A 70 -5.27 -20.26 -26.76
N GLY A 71 -5.65 -20.86 -27.90
CA GLY A 71 -7.05 -21.24 -28.18
C GLY A 71 -7.62 -22.31 -27.26
N ASP A 72 -6.75 -23.03 -26.56
CA ASP A 72 -7.01 -24.07 -25.58
C ASP A 72 -7.17 -23.58 -24.13
N GLU A 73 -6.74 -22.36 -23.79
CA GLU A 73 -6.93 -21.69 -22.48
C GLU A 73 -8.38 -21.19 -22.28
N LYS A 74 -9.38 -22.05 -22.48
CA LYS A 74 -10.77 -21.62 -22.65
C LYS A 74 -11.37 -20.94 -21.43
N VAL A 75 -10.86 -21.20 -20.22
CA VAL A 75 -11.31 -20.56 -18.96
C VAL A 75 -11.25 -19.03 -19.06
N SER A 76 -10.17 -18.49 -19.66
CA SER A 76 -9.96 -17.04 -19.85
C SER A 76 -11.13 -16.38 -20.59
N ARG A 77 -11.60 -17.00 -21.68
CA ARG A 77 -12.73 -16.51 -22.49
C ARG A 77 -14.02 -16.48 -21.69
N GLU A 78 -14.36 -17.59 -21.04
CA GLU A 78 -15.64 -17.70 -20.34
C GLU A 78 -15.68 -16.76 -19.12
N LEU A 79 -14.55 -16.57 -18.44
CA LEU A 79 -14.40 -15.55 -17.39
C LEU A 79 -14.64 -14.13 -17.93
N LEU A 80 -14.03 -13.76 -19.06
CA LEU A 80 -14.23 -12.44 -19.67
C LEU A 80 -15.68 -12.23 -20.14
N LEU A 81 -16.33 -13.26 -20.72
CA LEU A 81 -17.75 -13.20 -21.10
C LEU A 81 -18.67 -13.05 -19.86
N MET A 82 -18.38 -13.78 -18.77
CA MET A 82 -19.09 -13.60 -17.50
C MET A 82 -18.83 -12.21 -16.90
N PHE A 83 -17.62 -11.65 -17.04
CA PHE A 83 -17.34 -10.31 -16.56
C PHE A 83 -18.07 -9.24 -17.37
N ALA A 84 -18.08 -9.35 -18.69
CA ALA A 84 -18.85 -8.47 -19.58
C ALA A 84 -20.33 -8.44 -19.20
N GLN A 85 -20.92 -9.61 -18.95
CA GLN A 85 -22.29 -9.72 -18.47
C GLN A 85 -22.46 -9.10 -17.07
N TYR A 86 -21.51 -9.31 -16.16
CA TYR A 86 -21.57 -8.82 -14.79
C TYR A 86 -21.42 -7.29 -14.67
N LEU A 87 -20.62 -6.64 -15.53
CA LEU A 87 -20.58 -5.18 -15.64
C LEU A 87 -21.91 -4.62 -16.14
N LEU A 88 -22.45 -5.17 -17.21
CA LEU A 88 -23.63 -4.60 -17.87
C LEU A 88 -24.93 -4.87 -17.09
N GLU A 89 -25.10 -6.07 -16.53
CA GLU A 89 -26.16 -6.38 -15.56
C GLU A 89 -25.93 -5.74 -14.18
N GLY A 90 -24.73 -5.21 -13.95
CA GLY A 90 -24.28 -4.55 -12.72
C GLY A 90 -24.10 -3.04 -12.82
N TYR A 91 -24.39 -2.42 -13.96
CA TYR A 91 -24.21 -0.99 -14.16
C TYR A 91 -25.05 -0.19 -13.15
N GLU A 92 -24.58 0.99 -12.73
CA GLU A 92 -25.03 1.73 -11.54
C GLU A 92 -24.81 1.03 -10.16
N ARG A 93 -24.32 -0.22 -10.12
CA ARG A 93 -24.20 -1.02 -8.87
C ARG A 93 -22.81 -1.58 -8.60
N ILE A 94 -21.96 -1.69 -9.63
CA ILE A 94 -20.68 -2.42 -9.66
C ILE A 94 -19.67 -1.58 -10.44
N SER A 95 -18.47 -1.41 -9.89
CA SER A 95 -17.62 -0.25 -10.20
C SER A 95 -16.47 -0.47 -11.20
N ARG A 96 -16.05 -1.70 -11.54
CA ARG A 96 -14.78 -1.93 -12.28
C ARG A 96 -14.64 -3.31 -13.01
N VAL A 97 -13.86 -3.41 -14.14
CA VAL A 97 -12.93 -4.45 -14.76
C VAL A 97 -12.72 -4.26 -16.32
N THR A 98 -11.54 -4.50 -17.01
CA THR A 98 -11.43 -4.20 -18.49
C THR A 98 -10.33 -4.61 -19.60
N ASP A 99 -9.37 -5.54 -19.91
CA ASP A 99 -8.83 -6.90 -19.67
C ASP A 99 -7.51 -7.22 -20.56
N LEU A 100 -7.32 -8.34 -21.37
CA LEU A 100 -5.96 -8.98 -21.62
C LEU A 100 -5.45 -9.87 -22.90
N ASN A 101 -4.21 -9.77 -23.52
CA ASN A 101 -3.69 -10.57 -24.74
C ASN A 101 -2.15 -11.04 -24.90
N ARG A 102 -1.69 -11.91 -25.86
CA ARG A 102 -0.25 -12.14 -26.31
C ARG A 102 0.00 -12.62 -27.79
N ASN A 103 0.53 -11.77 -28.69
CA ASN A 103 1.36 -12.14 -29.86
C ASN A 103 2.10 -10.93 -30.49
N PHE A 104 3.28 -10.50 -30.00
CA PHE A 104 3.84 -9.15 -30.27
C PHE A 104 5.36 -9.07 -30.60
N PRO A 105 5.83 -7.96 -31.20
CA PRO A 105 7.26 -7.66 -31.32
C PRO A 105 7.96 -7.54 -29.95
N ASP A 106 9.24 -7.89 -29.90
CA ASP A 106 10.03 -8.01 -28.68
C ASP A 106 11.20 -7.01 -28.61
N ARG A 107 11.58 -6.61 -27.38
CA ARG A 107 12.61 -5.59 -27.10
C ARG A 107 14.05 -6.01 -27.42
N PHE A 108 14.35 -7.31 -27.36
CA PHE A 108 15.70 -7.85 -27.63
C PHE A 108 15.82 -8.56 -28.98
N LYS A 109 14.70 -9.04 -29.57
CA LYS A 109 14.73 -9.75 -30.85
C LYS A 109 13.54 -9.39 -31.75
N LYS A 110 13.80 -8.88 -32.95
CA LYS A 110 12.74 -8.81 -33.98
C LYS A 110 12.15 -10.21 -34.23
N PRO A 111 10.82 -10.35 -34.35
CA PRO A 111 10.18 -11.66 -34.51
C PRO A 111 10.72 -12.36 -35.77
N SER A 112 10.96 -13.67 -35.65
CA SER A 112 11.51 -14.50 -36.73
C SER A 112 10.45 -14.99 -37.73
N GLU A 113 9.18 -14.66 -37.49
CA GLU A 113 8.03 -15.03 -38.31
C GLU A 113 7.24 -13.77 -38.68
N SER A 114 6.42 -13.86 -39.73
CA SER A 114 5.51 -12.77 -40.11
C SER A 114 4.47 -12.53 -39.01
N LEU A 115 4.26 -11.26 -38.67
CA LEU A 115 3.18 -10.84 -37.76
C LEU A 115 1.84 -11.40 -38.25
N GLN A 116 1.09 -12.05 -37.36
CA GLN A 116 -0.18 -12.65 -37.70
C GLN A 116 -1.29 -11.58 -37.81
N PRO A 117 -2.41 -11.83 -38.50
CA PRO A 117 -3.54 -10.89 -38.61
C PRO A 117 -4.02 -10.37 -37.24
N GLU A 118 -4.03 -11.24 -36.24
CA GLU A 118 -4.43 -11.00 -34.85
C GLU A 118 -3.43 -10.06 -34.14
N THR A 119 -2.12 -10.31 -34.30
CA THR A 119 -1.06 -9.38 -33.87
C THR A 119 -1.29 -7.99 -34.44
N PHE A 120 -1.46 -7.90 -35.76
CA PHE A 120 -1.57 -6.61 -36.44
C PHE A 120 -2.84 -5.86 -36.04
N ALA A 121 -3.96 -6.56 -35.85
CA ALA A 121 -5.20 -6.00 -35.34
C ALA A 121 -5.02 -5.38 -33.94
N VAL A 122 -4.45 -6.12 -32.98
CA VAL A 122 -4.27 -5.63 -31.61
C VAL A 122 -3.16 -4.56 -31.54
N MET A 123 -2.07 -4.67 -32.33
CA MET A 123 -1.06 -3.59 -32.46
C MET A 123 -1.67 -2.26 -32.93
N LYS A 124 -2.56 -2.34 -33.93
CA LYS A 124 -3.23 -1.20 -34.56
C LYS A 124 -4.34 -0.62 -33.68
N TRP A 125 -4.97 -1.43 -32.85
CA TRP A 125 -5.96 -0.99 -31.86
C TRP A 125 -5.29 -0.30 -30.67
N SER A 126 -4.24 -0.89 -30.11
CA SER A 126 -3.38 -0.28 -29.08
C SER A 126 -2.61 0.95 -29.54
N SER A 127 -2.65 1.29 -30.85
CA SER A 127 -2.12 2.55 -31.39
C SER A 127 -3.21 3.59 -31.72
N ARG A 128 -4.49 3.30 -31.40
CA ARG A 128 -5.65 4.16 -31.70
C ARG A 128 -6.36 4.67 -30.45
N ILE A 129 -6.32 3.89 -29.37
CA ILE A 129 -6.93 4.21 -28.08
C ILE A 129 -5.79 4.37 -27.07
N PRO A 130 -5.77 5.44 -26.23
CA PRO A 130 -4.65 5.74 -25.33
C PRO A 130 -4.65 4.86 -24.06
N PHE A 131 -4.62 3.54 -24.22
CA PHE A 131 -4.68 2.59 -23.11
C PHE A 131 -3.59 2.84 -22.04
N VAL A 132 -4.03 2.88 -20.78
CA VAL A 132 -3.22 3.21 -19.61
C VAL A 132 -2.84 1.96 -18.82
N LEU A 133 -3.81 1.08 -18.58
CA LEU A 133 -3.64 -0.20 -17.89
C LEU A 133 -4.34 -1.33 -18.66
N SER A 134 -3.85 -2.55 -18.47
CA SER A 134 -4.29 -3.78 -19.13
C SER A 134 -3.67 -4.98 -18.40
N ALA A 135 -3.91 -6.21 -18.87
CA ALA A 135 -3.18 -7.39 -18.42
C ALA A 135 -3.01 -8.47 -19.55
N ASN A 136 -2.52 -9.69 -19.25
CA ASN A 136 -2.48 -11.01 -19.94
C ASN A 136 -3.39 -12.17 -19.44
N LEU A 137 -4.46 -12.68 -20.09
CA LEU A 137 -5.36 -13.69 -19.44
C LEU A 137 -5.11 -15.10 -19.95
N GLN A 138 -4.56 -15.97 -19.09
CA GLN A 138 -3.94 -17.23 -19.48
C GLN A 138 -4.30 -18.41 -18.54
N GLY A 139 -3.89 -19.62 -18.91
CA GLY A 139 -4.06 -20.85 -18.12
C GLY A 139 -2.76 -21.66 -18.03
N GLY A 140 -2.82 -22.84 -17.39
CA GLY A 140 -1.68 -23.73 -17.18
C GLY A 140 -0.89 -23.46 -15.89
N ALA A 141 -1.17 -22.36 -15.19
CA ALA A 141 -0.63 -22.03 -13.87
C ALA A 141 -1.66 -21.24 -13.03
N LEU A 142 -1.29 -20.87 -11.81
CA LEU A 142 -2.07 -19.98 -10.94
C LEU A 142 -1.14 -18.92 -10.33
N VAL A 143 -0.96 -17.80 -11.04
CA VAL A 143 0.01 -16.75 -10.69
C VAL A 143 -0.28 -15.44 -11.43
N VAL A 144 0.11 -14.30 -10.84
CA VAL A 144 0.30 -13.05 -11.59
C VAL A 144 1.76 -12.89 -12.02
N ASN A 145 2.04 -13.21 -13.27
CA ASN A 145 3.28 -12.89 -13.97
C ASN A 145 3.33 -11.38 -14.26
N TYR A 146 4.46 -10.71 -14.07
CA TYR A 146 4.61 -9.27 -14.36
C TYR A 146 5.93 -8.99 -15.10
N PRO A 147 6.04 -7.86 -15.83
CA PRO A 147 7.18 -7.62 -16.71
C PRO A 147 8.49 -7.38 -15.95
N TYR A 148 9.64 -7.56 -16.61
CA TYR A 148 9.77 -8.05 -17.99
C TYR A 148 9.63 -9.58 -18.11
N ASP A 149 9.02 -10.04 -19.20
CA ASP A 149 8.93 -11.46 -19.58
C ASP A 149 10.29 -12.07 -19.97
N ASN A 150 11.33 -11.26 -20.21
CA ASN A 150 12.68 -11.74 -20.53
C ASN A 150 13.81 -10.79 -20.11
N ASN A 151 15.04 -11.29 -20.18
CA ASN A 151 16.29 -10.53 -20.10
C ASN A 151 17.15 -10.79 -21.36
N GLU A 152 18.26 -10.05 -21.52
CA GLU A 152 19.13 -10.07 -22.72
C GLU A 152 19.68 -11.48 -23.03
N ASN A 153 20.04 -12.24 -21.98
CA ASN A 153 20.62 -13.58 -22.09
C ASN A 153 19.58 -14.71 -22.20
N LYS A 154 18.31 -14.42 -21.91
CA LYS A 154 17.20 -15.39 -21.76
C LYS A 154 17.52 -16.47 -20.72
N THR A 155 18.08 -16.02 -19.61
CA THR A 155 18.28 -16.78 -18.38
C THR A 155 17.02 -16.73 -17.50
N PHE A 156 16.88 -17.69 -16.59
CA PHE A 156 15.86 -17.69 -15.53
C PHE A 156 16.34 -16.75 -14.42
N GLU A 157 16.24 -15.44 -14.67
CA GLU A 157 16.79 -14.38 -13.83
C GLU A 157 15.91 -13.13 -13.90
N TYR A 158 15.46 -12.69 -12.73
CA TYR A 158 14.68 -11.48 -12.46
C TYR A 158 15.07 -10.27 -13.32
N SER A 159 14.16 -9.82 -14.18
CA SER A 159 14.38 -8.69 -15.09
C SER A 159 13.47 -7.50 -14.72
N PRO A 160 13.99 -6.54 -13.93
CA PRO A 160 13.18 -5.43 -13.42
C PRO A 160 12.82 -4.42 -14.51
N THR A 161 11.64 -3.84 -14.39
CA THR A 161 11.26 -2.65 -15.20
C THR A 161 11.69 -1.34 -14.51
N PRO A 162 11.74 -0.21 -15.24
CA PRO A 162 11.81 1.12 -14.60
C PRO A 162 10.67 1.42 -13.62
N ASP A 163 9.55 0.71 -13.70
CA ASP A 163 8.36 0.86 -12.86
C ASP A 163 8.11 -0.35 -11.94
N ASP A 164 9.15 -1.12 -11.62
CA ASP A 164 9.08 -2.45 -10.99
C ASP A 164 8.13 -2.52 -9.77
N ASN A 165 8.28 -1.56 -8.85
CA ASN A 165 7.49 -1.49 -7.63
C ASN A 165 5.98 -1.27 -7.91
N PHE A 166 5.62 -0.61 -9.02
CA PHE A 166 4.22 -0.46 -9.42
C PHE A 166 3.67 -1.76 -10.00
N PHE A 167 4.46 -2.47 -10.81
CA PHE A 167 4.10 -3.79 -11.34
C PHE A 167 3.92 -4.84 -10.25
N ILE A 168 4.84 -4.90 -9.28
CA ILE A 168 4.70 -5.72 -8.08
C ILE A 168 3.41 -5.38 -7.33
N HIS A 169 3.14 -4.10 -7.04
CA HIS A 169 1.93 -3.68 -6.33
C HIS A 169 0.64 -4.09 -7.04
N ILE A 170 0.50 -3.86 -8.35
CA ILE A 170 -0.73 -4.23 -9.08
C ILE A 170 -0.88 -5.75 -9.21
N ALA A 171 0.22 -6.50 -9.31
CA ALA A 171 0.21 -7.96 -9.28
C ALA A 171 -0.22 -8.49 -7.90
N GLU A 172 0.34 -7.93 -6.82
CA GLU A 172 -0.02 -8.27 -5.44
C GLU A 172 -1.48 -7.95 -5.14
N ILE A 173 -2.04 -6.84 -5.64
CA ILE A 173 -3.46 -6.51 -5.44
C ILE A 173 -4.37 -7.61 -5.99
N TYR A 174 -4.09 -8.15 -7.18
CA TYR A 174 -4.87 -9.26 -7.73
C TYR A 174 -4.64 -10.56 -6.95
N ALA A 175 -3.38 -10.91 -6.68
CA ALA A 175 -3.03 -12.17 -6.01
C ALA A 175 -3.57 -12.25 -4.58
N HIS A 176 -3.48 -11.17 -3.79
CA HIS A 176 -4.04 -11.11 -2.41
C HIS A 176 -5.58 -11.21 -2.38
N ALA A 177 -6.25 -10.82 -3.46
CA ALA A 177 -7.70 -10.91 -3.56
C ALA A 177 -8.19 -12.31 -4.02
N HIS A 178 -7.31 -13.15 -4.58
CA HIS A 178 -7.68 -14.44 -5.19
C HIS A 178 -7.48 -15.58 -4.18
N GLU A 179 -8.59 -16.19 -3.76
CA GLU A 179 -8.68 -17.17 -2.66
C GLU A 179 -7.55 -18.23 -2.65
N GLU A 180 -7.25 -18.84 -3.81
CA GLU A 180 -6.24 -19.90 -3.93
C GLU A 180 -4.81 -19.42 -4.31
N MET A 181 -4.63 -18.21 -4.85
CA MET A 181 -3.41 -17.86 -5.62
C MET A 181 -2.16 -17.63 -4.75
N GLN A 182 -2.35 -17.25 -3.48
CA GLN A 182 -1.25 -17.15 -2.50
C GLN A 182 -0.99 -18.46 -1.74
N SER A 183 -1.73 -19.52 -2.06
CA SER A 183 -1.65 -20.82 -1.39
C SER A 183 -0.97 -21.87 -2.28
N TRP A 184 -0.86 -23.11 -1.79
CA TRP A 184 -0.40 -24.22 -2.61
C TRP A 184 -1.50 -24.62 -3.61
N SER A 185 -1.14 -24.75 -4.89
CA SER A 185 -2.06 -25.15 -5.97
C SER A 185 -1.58 -26.43 -6.68
N GLU A 186 -2.48 -27.11 -7.38
CA GLU A 186 -2.18 -28.34 -8.15
C GLU A 186 -1.07 -28.14 -9.21
N CYS A 187 -0.85 -26.90 -9.67
CA CYS A 187 0.17 -26.51 -10.65
C CYS A 187 1.41 -25.83 -10.03
N GLY A 188 1.54 -25.80 -8.71
CA GLY A 188 2.72 -25.28 -8.01
C GLY A 188 2.40 -24.20 -6.96
N THR A 189 3.40 -23.41 -6.60
CA THR A 189 3.27 -22.33 -5.61
C THR A 189 4.23 -21.21 -5.95
N PHE A 190 3.73 -19.98 -6.00
CA PHE A 190 4.50 -18.77 -6.27
C PHE A 190 4.49 -17.87 -5.03
N SER A 191 5.62 -17.21 -4.73
CA SER A 191 5.69 -16.33 -3.57
C SER A 191 4.70 -15.18 -3.71
N ASN A 192 3.86 -14.95 -2.69
CA ASN A 192 2.75 -13.99 -2.70
C ASN A 192 1.73 -14.19 -3.85
N GLY A 193 1.78 -15.30 -4.60
CA GLY A 193 0.97 -15.53 -5.81
C GLY A 193 1.41 -14.73 -7.04
N ILE A 194 2.64 -14.18 -7.05
CA ILE A 194 3.17 -13.36 -8.16
C ILE A 194 4.51 -13.91 -8.68
N THR A 195 4.93 -13.49 -9.88
CA THR A 195 6.28 -13.77 -10.39
C THR A 195 6.73 -12.77 -11.45
N ASN A 196 8.03 -12.49 -11.55
CA ASN A 196 8.59 -11.77 -12.70
C ASN A 196 8.75 -12.77 -13.86
N GLY A 197 8.33 -12.40 -15.07
CA GLY A 197 8.24 -13.37 -16.18
C GLY A 197 9.60 -13.95 -16.59
N ALA A 198 10.65 -13.12 -16.63
CA ALA A 198 12.01 -13.59 -16.91
C ALA A 198 12.57 -14.55 -15.85
N ASP A 199 12.14 -14.40 -14.59
CA ASP A 199 12.51 -15.27 -13.47
C ASP A 199 11.77 -16.62 -13.52
N TRP A 200 10.51 -16.61 -13.98
CA TRP A 200 9.68 -17.82 -14.12
C TRP A 200 10.03 -18.65 -15.36
N TYR A 201 9.93 -18.08 -16.56
CA TYR A 201 10.47 -18.64 -17.80
C TYR A 201 10.58 -17.54 -18.89
N PRO A 202 11.78 -17.29 -19.45
CA PRO A 202 11.97 -16.15 -20.34
C PRO A 202 11.25 -16.29 -21.70
N ILE A 203 10.22 -15.47 -21.93
CA ILE A 203 9.40 -15.45 -23.16
C ILE A 203 9.88 -14.34 -24.10
N VAL A 204 9.92 -14.60 -25.41
CA VAL A 204 10.20 -13.57 -26.44
C VAL A 204 8.90 -13.24 -27.17
N GLY A 205 8.46 -11.97 -27.13
CA GLY A 205 7.30 -11.49 -27.91
C GLY A 205 5.93 -11.52 -27.22
N GLY A 206 5.87 -11.37 -25.89
CA GLY A 206 4.60 -11.17 -25.17
C GLY A 206 3.96 -9.81 -25.44
N MET A 207 2.62 -9.68 -25.34
CA MET A 207 1.98 -8.34 -25.37
C MET A 207 2.43 -7.48 -24.20
N GLN A 208 2.62 -8.11 -23.03
CA GLN A 208 2.96 -7.47 -21.76
C GLN A 208 4.10 -6.46 -21.92
N ASP A 209 5.27 -6.98 -22.32
CA ASP A 209 6.48 -6.20 -22.54
C ASP A 209 6.32 -5.23 -23.72
N TRP A 210 5.59 -5.59 -24.78
CA TRP A 210 5.36 -4.68 -25.91
C TRP A 210 4.51 -3.46 -25.53
N ASN A 211 3.47 -3.62 -24.71
CA ASN A 211 2.66 -2.47 -24.27
C ASN A 211 3.49 -1.51 -23.44
N TYR A 212 4.26 -2.05 -22.50
CA TYR A 212 5.08 -1.25 -21.62
C TYR A 212 6.31 -0.63 -22.33
N VAL A 213 6.84 -1.25 -23.39
CA VAL A 213 7.94 -0.66 -24.19
C VAL A 213 7.40 0.32 -25.24
N GLU A 214 6.51 -0.12 -26.13
CA GLU A 214 6.11 0.59 -27.36
C GLU A 214 4.85 1.47 -27.20
N ARG A 215 4.16 1.42 -26.05
CA ARG A 215 2.97 2.23 -25.73
C ARG A 215 3.08 2.84 -24.33
N ASN A 216 2.04 3.56 -23.92
CA ASN A 216 1.89 4.09 -22.55
C ASN A 216 1.26 3.06 -21.59
N CYS A 217 0.79 1.93 -22.12
CA CYS A 217 -0.03 0.97 -21.41
C CYS A 217 0.83 0.06 -20.52
N PHE A 218 0.44 -0.06 -19.25
CA PHE A 218 1.01 -1.02 -18.30
C PHE A 218 0.24 -2.34 -18.38
N GLU A 219 0.94 -3.46 -18.20
CA GLU A 219 0.36 -4.78 -18.37
C GLU A 219 1.06 -5.84 -17.50
N VAL A 220 0.28 -6.74 -16.88
CA VAL A 220 0.76 -7.95 -16.16
C VAL A 220 0.00 -9.16 -16.68
N THR A 221 0.53 -10.37 -16.59
CA THR A 221 -0.15 -11.60 -17.00
C THR A 221 -0.81 -12.34 -15.84
N LEU A 222 -2.14 -12.41 -15.85
CA LEU A 222 -2.98 -13.20 -14.94
C LEU A 222 -3.15 -14.62 -15.48
N VAL A 223 -2.49 -15.60 -14.85
CA VAL A 223 -2.71 -17.02 -15.13
C VAL A 223 -3.67 -17.57 -14.06
N ILE A 224 -4.89 -17.93 -14.47
CA ILE A 224 -6.06 -18.05 -13.57
C ILE A 224 -6.52 -19.49 -13.29
N SER A 225 -5.91 -20.48 -13.95
CA SER A 225 -6.33 -21.88 -13.84
C SER A 225 -5.21 -22.83 -14.23
N CYS A 226 -4.87 -23.75 -13.32
CA CYS A 226 -3.95 -24.87 -13.60
C CYS A 226 -4.39 -25.71 -14.80
N ASP A 227 -5.70 -25.90 -14.96
CA ASP A 227 -6.32 -26.61 -16.09
C ASP A 227 -6.66 -25.62 -17.22
N LEU A 228 -6.32 -25.98 -18.45
CA LEU A 228 -6.57 -25.19 -19.66
C LEU A 228 -8.03 -25.29 -20.12
N THR A 229 -8.65 -26.47 -19.97
CA THR A 229 -10.06 -26.73 -20.32
C THR A 229 -10.69 -27.68 -19.27
N PRO A 230 -10.92 -27.19 -18.05
CA PRO A 230 -11.61 -27.94 -17.02
C PRO A 230 -13.06 -28.24 -17.40
N HIS A 231 -13.65 -29.27 -16.79
CA HIS A 231 -15.05 -29.61 -16.98
C HIS A 231 -15.97 -28.42 -16.65
N GLU A 232 -17.02 -28.19 -17.44
CA GLU A 232 -17.84 -26.96 -17.44
C GLU A 232 -18.44 -26.60 -16.07
N SER A 233 -18.66 -27.61 -15.21
CA SER A 233 -19.10 -27.43 -13.83
C SER A 233 -18.12 -26.64 -12.94
N LYS A 234 -16.82 -26.56 -13.28
CA LYS A 234 -15.84 -25.74 -12.55
C LYS A 234 -15.92 -24.23 -12.90
N LEU A 235 -16.55 -23.84 -14.01
CA LEU A 235 -16.52 -22.44 -14.51
C LEU A 235 -17.07 -21.42 -13.51
N GLU A 236 -18.13 -21.77 -12.77
CA GLU A 236 -18.69 -20.90 -11.72
C GLU A 236 -17.77 -20.76 -10.50
N SER A 237 -16.87 -21.73 -10.27
CA SER A 237 -15.84 -21.64 -9.22
C SER A 237 -14.74 -20.65 -9.63
N TYR A 238 -14.19 -20.80 -10.85
CA TYR A 238 -13.24 -19.83 -11.39
C TYR A 238 -13.83 -18.42 -11.41
N TRP A 239 -15.10 -18.26 -11.81
CA TRP A 239 -15.79 -16.98 -11.76
C TRP A 239 -15.79 -16.38 -10.35
N LYS A 240 -16.20 -17.14 -9.32
CA LYS A 240 -16.23 -16.64 -7.93
C LYS A 240 -14.86 -16.18 -7.44
N MET A 241 -13.83 -17.01 -7.64
CA MET A 241 -12.48 -16.73 -7.17
C MET A 241 -11.83 -15.53 -7.88
N ASN A 242 -12.04 -15.38 -9.20
CA ASN A 242 -11.41 -14.34 -10.00
C ASN A 242 -12.19 -13.02 -10.02
N LYS A 243 -13.50 -13.04 -9.77
CA LYS A 243 -14.38 -11.85 -9.82
C LYS A 243 -13.88 -10.66 -8.99
N THR A 244 -13.52 -10.88 -7.73
CA THR A 244 -13.04 -9.80 -6.84
C THR A 244 -11.62 -9.35 -7.17
N PRO A 245 -10.64 -10.25 -7.44
CA PRO A 245 -9.35 -9.90 -8.02
C PRO A 245 -9.41 -9.02 -9.25
N LEU A 246 -10.22 -9.40 -10.24
CA LEU A 246 -10.38 -8.64 -11.48
C LEU A 246 -10.84 -7.22 -11.15
N ILE A 247 -11.88 -7.05 -10.29
CA ILE A 247 -12.37 -5.74 -9.83
C ILE A 247 -11.21 -4.92 -9.27
N GLN A 248 -10.51 -5.46 -8.25
CA GLN A 248 -9.41 -4.80 -7.56
C GLN A 248 -8.25 -4.40 -8.51
N TYR A 249 -8.04 -5.13 -9.60
CA TYR A 249 -7.01 -4.82 -10.59
C TYR A 249 -7.35 -3.65 -11.51
N LEU A 250 -8.59 -3.53 -12.05
CA LEU A 250 -8.95 -2.29 -12.76
C LEU A 250 -8.84 -1.08 -11.86
N GLU A 251 -9.11 -1.21 -10.55
CA GLU A 251 -9.07 -0.06 -9.64
C GLU A 251 -7.73 0.70 -9.69
N GLN A 252 -6.64 0.01 -10.04
CA GLN A 252 -5.29 0.55 -10.12
C GLN A 252 -5.06 1.49 -11.31
N ILE A 253 -5.97 1.58 -12.30
CA ILE A 253 -5.84 2.54 -13.42
C ILE A 253 -6.01 4.00 -12.97
N HIS A 254 -6.62 4.23 -11.81
CA HIS A 254 -6.76 5.57 -11.22
C HIS A 254 -5.59 5.95 -10.29
N ASN A 255 -4.56 5.11 -10.19
CA ASN A 255 -3.35 5.42 -9.42
C ASN A 255 -2.38 6.32 -10.19
N GLY A 256 -1.47 6.95 -9.46
CA GLY A 256 -0.49 7.87 -10.01
C GLY A 256 -1.10 9.22 -10.36
N ILE A 257 -0.81 9.71 -11.56
CA ILE A 257 -1.11 11.09 -11.97
C ILE A 257 -1.79 11.12 -13.34
N LYS A 258 -2.73 12.05 -13.53
CA LYS A 258 -3.32 12.39 -14.83
C LYS A 258 -3.51 13.88 -14.97
N GLY A 259 -3.58 14.38 -16.20
CA GLY A 259 -3.74 15.79 -16.50
C GLY A 259 -3.72 16.06 -17.99
N PHE A 260 -3.55 17.34 -18.36
CA PHE A 260 -3.51 17.80 -19.75
C PHE A 260 -2.22 18.60 -19.99
N VAL A 261 -1.71 18.53 -21.22
CA VAL A 261 -0.63 19.38 -21.75
C VAL A 261 -1.26 20.32 -22.78
N THR A 262 -1.12 21.63 -22.54
CA THR A 262 -1.70 22.70 -23.38
C THR A 262 -0.67 23.81 -23.60
N ASP A 263 -0.85 24.57 -24.68
CA ASP A 263 -0.11 25.82 -24.90
C ASP A 263 -0.69 26.98 -24.05
N GLU A 264 -0.06 28.16 -24.12
CA GLU A 264 -0.50 29.37 -23.42
C GLU A 264 -1.88 29.90 -23.81
N ASN A 265 -2.48 29.34 -24.88
CA ASN A 265 -3.82 29.65 -25.38
C ASN A 265 -4.84 28.57 -24.95
N ASN A 266 -4.45 27.61 -24.10
CA ASN A 266 -5.20 26.41 -23.69
C ASN A 266 -5.48 25.40 -24.83
N LYS A 267 -4.70 25.44 -25.91
CA LYS A 267 -4.82 24.46 -27.00
C LYS A 267 -4.03 23.19 -26.64
N SER A 268 -4.68 22.04 -26.75
CA SER A 268 -4.09 20.72 -26.49
C SER A 268 -2.82 20.43 -27.31
N ILE A 269 -1.81 19.86 -26.66
CA ILE A 269 -0.55 19.41 -27.26
C ILE A 269 -0.49 17.88 -27.19
N SER A 270 -0.73 17.22 -28.32
CA SER A 270 -0.63 15.77 -28.45
C SER A 270 0.81 15.28 -28.68
N ASN A 271 1.11 14.05 -28.25
CA ASN A 271 2.46 13.46 -28.27
C ASN A 271 3.51 14.24 -27.46
N ALA A 272 3.09 15.08 -26.52
CA ALA A 272 3.98 15.67 -25.52
C ALA A 272 4.52 14.56 -24.62
N THR A 273 5.82 14.56 -24.35
CA THR A 273 6.50 13.58 -23.50
C THR A 273 6.42 14.00 -22.04
N ILE A 274 5.82 13.14 -21.23
CA ILE A 274 5.76 13.21 -19.77
C ILE A 274 6.86 12.33 -19.18
N GLN A 275 7.83 12.95 -18.52
CA GLN A 275 8.94 12.29 -17.84
C GLN A 275 8.80 12.45 -16.33
N VAL A 276 9.19 11.42 -15.56
CA VAL A 276 9.22 11.43 -14.09
C VAL A 276 10.67 11.28 -13.62
N GLU A 277 11.18 12.22 -12.82
CA GLU A 277 12.58 12.18 -12.36
C GLU A 277 12.86 10.89 -11.56
N GLY A 278 13.92 10.18 -11.96
CA GLY A 278 14.33 8.90 -11.36
C GLY A 278 13.67 7.66 -11.96
N ILE A 279 12.69 7.80 -12.88
CA ILE A 279 12.10 6.68 -13.62
C ILE A 279 12.39 6.84 -15.11
N GLN A 280 12.89 5.78 -15.75
CA GLN A 280 13.33 5.82 -17.15
C GLN A 280 12.19 5.71 -18.17
N LYS A 281 11.00 5.22 -17.75
CA LYS A 281 9.82 5.14 -18.62
C LYS A 281 9.10 6.48 -18.66
N ASN A 282 9.15 7.12 -19.82
CA ASN A 282 8.27 8.23 -20.16
C ASN A 282 6.92 7.71 -20.68
N VAL A 283 5.89 8.55 -20.63
CA VAL A 283 4.62 8.35 -21.36
C VAL A 283 4.33 9.57 -22.25
N THR A 284 3.38 9.46 -23.17
CA THR A 284 2.97 10.58 -24.04
C THR A 284 1.53 11.03 -23.82
N SER A 285 1.21 12.28 -24.13
CA SER A 285 -0.17 12.74 -24.24
C SER A 285 -0.88 12.18 -25.48
N ALA A 286 -2.20 11.99 -25.35
CA ALA A 286 -3.12 11.59 -26.42
C ALA A 286 -3.54 12.79 -27.29
N VAL A 287 -4.56 12.61 -28.14
CA VAL A 287 -4.96 13.61 -29.16
C VAL A 287 -5.40 14.93 -28.53
N ASP A 288 -6.14 14.86 -27.42
CA ASP A 288 -6.70 16.00 -26.71
C ASP A 288 -5.74 16.55 -25.63
N GLY A 289 -4.46 16.14 -25.70
CA GLY A 289 -3.37 16.64 -24.84
C GLY A 289 -3.35 16.03 -23.44
N ASP A 290 -4.35 15.22 -23.11
CA ASP A 290 -4.46 14.46 -21.89
C ASP A 290 -3.44 13.33 -21.78
N TYR A 291 -3.07 12.99 -20.55
CA TYR A 291 -2.12 11.94 -20.23
C TYR A 291 -2.45 11.28 -18.89
N TRP A 292 -1.99 10.04 -18.74
CA TRP A 292 -2.03 9.28 -17.50
C TRP A 292 -0.67 8.60 -17.31
N ARG A 293 -0.11 8.73 -16.12
CA ARG A 293 1.19 8.17 -15.74
C ARG A 293 1.01 7.45 -14.41
N LEU A 294 0.86 6.13 -14.50
CA LEU A 294 0.70 5.27 -13.33
C LEU A 294 1.95 5.32 -12.46
N LEU A 295 1.76 5.52 -11.17
CA LEU A 295 2.79 5.67 -10.14
C LEU A 295 2.21 5.19 -8.80
N LEU A 296 3.08 4.78 -7.88
CA LEU A 296 2.69 4.54 -6.49
C LEU A 296 2.47 5.87 -5.74
N PRO A 297 1.75 5.88 -4.61
CA PRO A 297 1.63 7.06 -3.76
C PRO A 297 2.99 7.58 -3.28
N GLY A 298 3.34 8.80 -3.70
CA GLY A 298 4.61 9.45 -3.42
C GLY A 298 4.70 10.82 -4.09
N ALA A 299 5.71 11.59 -3.72
CA ALA A 299 6.04 12.86 -4.37
C ALA A 299 6.88 12.62 -5.64
N TYR A 300 6.74 13.48 -6.66
CA TYR A 300 7.43 13.30 -7.95
C TYR A 300 7.77 14.63 -8.62
N LEU A 301 8.98 14.76 -9.16
CA LEU A 301 9.28 15.81 -10.12
C LEU A 301 8.90 15.31 -11.53
N VAL A 302 8.01 16.03 -12.21
CA VAL A 302 7.41 15.62 -13.49
C VAL A 302 7.60 16.71 -14.52
N SER A 303 8.20 16.36 -15.66
CA SER A 303 8.47 17.28 -16.76
C SER A 303 7.57 16.96 -17.95
N ALA A 304 6.91 17.98 -18.49
CA ALA A 304 6.19 17.91 -19.76
C ALA A 304 7.01 18.64 -20.83
N SER A 305 7.23 17.98 -21.98
CA SER A 305 8.05 18.51 -23.08
C SER A 305 7.45 18.16 -24.43
N ALA A 306 7.53 19.07 -25.40
CA ALA A 306 7.01 18.84 -26.75
C ALA A 306 7.86 19.58 -27.80
N PRO A 307 7.99 19.06 -29.04
CA PRO A 307 8.75 19.74 -30.10
C PRO A 307 8.19 21.14 -30.38
N GLY A 308 9.02 22.17 -30.20
CA GLY A 308 8.65 23.57 -30.41
C GLY A 308 8.17 24.31 -29.15
N TYR A 309 8.09 23.65 -28.00
CA TYR A 309 7.69 24.25 -26.72
C TYR A 309 8.84 24.17 -25.70
N GLU A 310 8.85 25.07 -24.71
CA GLU A 310 9.74 24.95 -23.56
C GLU A 310 9.28 23.80 -22.63
N THR A 311 10.23 23.16 -21.94
CA THR A 311 9.93 22.07 -21.00
C THR A 311 9.47 22.63 -19.67
N GLU A 312 8.20 22.44 -19.32
CA GLU A 312 7.68 22.77 -17.99
C GLU A 312 7.96 21.61 -17.02
N THR A 313 8.40 21.93 -15.80
CA THR A 313 8.64 20.93 -14.75
C THR A 313 7.85 21.26 -13.49
N LYS A 314 6.93 20.37 -13.10
CA LYS A 314 6.08 20.48 -11.92
C LYS A 314 6.49 19.46 -10.85
N SER A 315 6.64 19.94 -9.62
CA SER A 315 6.84 19.10 -8.44
C SER A 315 5.46 18.71 -7.89
N LEU A 316 5.05 17.48 -8.15
CA LEU A 316 3.83 16.86 -7.63
C LEU A 316 4.09 16.40 -6.19
N ASP A 317 4.29 17.40 -5.34
CA ASP A 317 4.72 17.27 -3.95
C ASP A 317 3.63 17.89 -3.05
N ASN A 318 2.47 17.22 -2.93
CA ASN A 318 1.45 17.59 -1.95
C ASN A 318 2.03 17.67 -0.53
N LEU A 319 3.06 16.87 -0.24
CA LEU A 319 4.18 17.31 0.60
C LEU A 319 5.53 17.23 -0.11
N THR A 320 6.26 18.33 0.00
CA THR A 320 7.63 18.46 -0.49
C THR A 320 8.59 17.79 0.48
N CYS A 321 9.47 16.93 -0.02
CA CYS A 321 10.58 16.33 0.73
C CYS A 321 11.70 17.36 1.01
N ARG A 322 11.34 18.45 1.69
CA ARG A 322 12.20 19.59 2.08
C ARG A 322 11.88 20.02 3.50
N HIS A 323 12.77 20.79 4.12
CA HIS A 323 12.47 21.41 5.42
C HIS A 323 11.34 22.45 5.31
N HIS A 324 10.30 22.29 6.11
CA HIS A 324 9.20 23.26 6.20
C HIS A 324 9.41 24.23 7.38
N PRO A 325 9.49 25.56 7.16
CA PRO A 325 9.41 26.52 8.27
C PRO A 325 8.08 26.37 9.02
N PHE A 326 7.98 26.90 10.25
CA PHE A 326 6.82 26.65 11.13
C PHE A 326 5.46 26.96 10.48
N TRP A 327 5.33 28.10 9.80
CA TRP A 327 4.11 28.48 9.10
C TRP A 327 3.72 27.51 7.96
N LEU A 328 4.70 26.90 7.29
CA LEU A 328 4.47 25.94 6.21
C LEU A 328 4.21 24.52 6.74
N LEU A 329 4.73 24.16 7.92
CA LEU A 329 4.29 22.97 8.65
C LEU A 329 2.82 23.13 9.05
N GLN A 330 2.50 24.24 9.73
CA GLN A 330 1.15 24.55 10.20
C GLN A 330 0.14 24.49 9.05
N SER A 331 0.33 25.29 7.99
CA SER A 331 -0.56 25.32 6.82
C SER A 331 -0.74 23.96 6.14
N LYS A 332 0.23 23.03 6.27
CA LYS A 332 0.14 21.69 5.70
C LYS A 332 -0.53 20.67 6.62
N LEU A 333 -0.44 20.84 7.93
CA LEU A 333 -1.26 20.10 8.89
C LEU A 333 -2.72 20.54 8.80
N GLU A 334 -2.96 21.84 8.64
CA GLU A 334 -4.29 22.43 8.45
C GLU A 334 -4.93 21.94 7.14
N ASP A 335 -4.19 21.92 6.02
CA ASP A 335 -4.61 21.33 4.74
C ASP A 335 -4.95 19.83 4.86
N LEU A 336 -4.09 19.03 5.52
CA LEU A 336 -4.37 17.60 5.72
C LEU A 336 -5.67 17.38 6.52
N ALA A 337 -5.84 18.08 7.65
CA ALA A 337 -7.05 17.97 8.45
C ALA A 337 -8.31 18.47 7.71
N GLN A 338 -8.18 19.52 6.88
CA GLN A 338 -9.28 20.03 6.07
C GLN A 338 -9.66 19.10 4.91
N ARG A 339 -8.69 18.38 4.32
CA ARG A 339 -8.93 17.40 3.23
C ARG A 339 -9.46 16.06 3.74
N PHE A 340 -9.16 15.69 4.98
CA PHE A 340 -9.51 14.39 5.56
C PHE A 340 -10.25 14.49 6.93
N PRO A 341 -11.30 15.32 7.06
CA PRO A 341 -11.92 15.66 8.35
C PRO A 341 -12.62 14.47 9.02
N ASN A 342 -13.02 13.46 8.23
CA ASN A 342 -13.67 12.25 8.76
C ASN A 342 -12.67 11.26 9.38
N ILE A 343 -11.36 11.42 9.12
CA ILE A 343 -10.33 10.45 9.54
C ILE A 343 -9.08 11.13 10.15
N SER A 344 -9.17 12.42 10.46
CA SER A 344 -8.07 13.17 11.08
C SER A 344 -8.55 14.39 11.83
N ARG A 345 -7.77 14.79 12.83
CA ARG A 345 -8.06 15.93 13.69
C ARG A 345 -6.77 16.63 14.09
N LEU A 346 -6.66 17.91 13.77
CA LEU A 346 -5.53 18.76 14.16
C LEU A 346 -5.86 19.48 15.48
N TYR A 347 -5.01 19.31 16.48
CA TYR A 347 -5.11 20.04 17.75
C TYR A 347 -3.72 20.49 18.24
N SER A 348 -3.69 21.20 19.37
CA SER A 348 -2.44 21.57 20.03
C SER A 348 -2.43 21.19 21.51
N ILE A 349 -1.29 20.67 21.98
CA ILE A 349 -1.05 20.27 23.38
C ILE A 349 -0.47 21.41 24.24
N GLY A 350 -0.38 22.62 23.69
CA GLY A 350 0.15 23.81 24.37
C GLY A 350 1.08 24.64 23.47
N LYS A 351 1.69 25.69 24.03
CA LYS A 351 2.62 26.57 23.31
C LYS A 351 4.06 26.38 23.76
N SER A 352 4.98 26.48 22.81
CA SER A 352 6.41 26.67 23.08
C SER A 352 6.70 28.03 23.73
N VAL A 353 7.91 28.20 24.29
CA VAL A 353 8.39 29.47 24.89
C VAL A 353 8.23 30.68 23.95
N ASN A 354 8.36 30.46 22.63
CA ASN A 354 8.20 31.50 21.61
C ASN A 354 6.76 31.61 21.06
N GLY A 355 5.75 31.18 21.83
CA GLY A 355 4.33 31.30 21.50
C GLY A 355 3.81 30.40 20.37
N ARG A 356 4.68 29.61 19.72
CA ARG A 356 4.29 28.69 18.64
C ARG A 356 3.53 27.48 19.21
N GLU A 357 2.43 27.10 18.59
CA GLU A 357 1.67 25.89 18.94
C GLU A 357 2.52 24.62 18.84
N LEU A 358 2.27 23.69 19.75
CA LEU A 358 2.75 22.31 19.70
C LEU A 358 1.66 21.46 19.05
N TYR A 359 1.70 21.30 17.74
CA TYR A 359 0.65 20.61 16.98
C TYR A 359 0.74 19.08 17.11
N VAL A 360 -0.43 18.44 17.18
CA VAL A 360 -0.63 17.00 16.99
C VAL A 360 -1.70 16.84 15.91
N ILE A 361 -1.40 16.04 14.88
CA ILE A 361 -2.42 15.53 13.96
C ILE A 361 -2.74 14.09 14.34
N GLU A 362 -3.95 13.90 14.81
CA GLU A 362 -4.55 12.59 15.06
C GLU A 362 -5.05 11.99 13.74
N ILE A 363 -4.96 10.66 13.63
CA ILE A 363 -5.43 9.87 12.49
C ILE A 363 -6.05 8.57 13.03
N SER A 364 -7.36 8.42 12.83
CA SER A 364 -8.25 7.34 13.27
C SER A 364 -9.50 7.40 12.38
N ASP A 365 -10.32 6.36 12.24
CA ASP A 365 -11.62 6.47 11.55
C ASP A 365 -12.76 7.00 12.42
N ASN A 366 -12.55 7.19 13.73
CA ASN A 366 -13.44 7.91 14.66
C ASN A 366 -12.69 9.01 15.45
N PRO A 367 -12.13 10.05 14.77
CA PRO A 367 -11.20 10.99 15.40
C PRO A 367 -11.81 11.80 16.56
N GLY A 368 -11.25 11.62 17.76
CA GLY A 368 -11.53 12.37 18.99
C GLY A 368 -12.39 11.64 20.03
N VAL A 369 -12.67 10.35 19.91
CA VAL A 369 -13.62 9.60 20.77
C VAL A 369 -13.11 8.19 21.09
N HIS A 370 -12.57 7.96 22.30
CA HIS A 370 -11.95 6.67 22.64
C HIS A 370 -12.89 5.48 22.50
N GLU A 371 -12.45 4.52 21.67
CA GLU A 371 -13.17 3.29 21.37
C GLU A 371 -12.63 2.13 22.24
N PRO A 372 -13.47 1.57 23.14
CA PRO A 372 -13.10 0.51 24.07
C PRO A 372 -12.37 -0.69 23.43
N GLY A 373 -11.11 -0.89 23.80
CA GLY A 373 -10.31 -1.98 23.27
C GLY A 373 -9.60 -1.68 21.93
N GLU A 374 -9.41 -0.41 21.58
CA GLU A 374 -8.46 0.06 20.55
C GLU A 374 -7.20 0.68 21.20
N PRO A 375 -5.96 0.39 20.74
CA PRO A 375 -4.77 0.89 21.40
C PRO A 375 -4.28 2.24 20.86
N GLU A 376 -3.82 3.06 21.79
CA GLU A 376 -3.27 4.39 21.57
C GLU A 376 -1.78 4.35 21.17
N PHE A 377 -1.41 4.86 19.97
CA PHE A 377 -0.03 4.88 19.47
C PHE A 377 0.45 6.27 19.05
N ARG A 378 1.66 6.70 19.41
CA ARG A 378 2.20 8.00 18.95
C ARG A 378 3.61 7.98 18.37
N TYR A 379 3.83 8.85 17.40
CA TYR A 379 5.16 9.33 17.02
C TYR A 379 5.38 10.77 17.50
N ILE A 380 6.62 11.07 17.90
CA ILE A 380 7.10 12.41 18.28
C ILE A 380 8.38 12.67 17.48
N ALA A 381 8.66 13.91 17.06
CA ALA A 381 9.90 14.25 16.36
C ALA A 381 10.31 15.71 16.57
N ASN A 382 11.56 16.05 16.25
CA ASN A 382 12.11 17.42 16.34
C ASN A 382 12.04 18.00 17.77
N MET A 383 12.21 17.12 18.77
CA MET A 383 12.35 17.49 20.19
C MET A 383 13.62 18.33 20.41
N HIS A 384 14.71 17.97 19.74
CA HIS A 384 15.87 18.84 19.54
C HIS A 384 15.69 19.63 18.23
N GLY A 385 15.92 20.94 18.28
CA GLY A 385 15.56 21.85 17.18
C GLY A 385 16.40 21.68 15.90
N ASP A 386 17.61 21.13 16.02
CA ASP A 386 18.53 20.78 14.93
C ASP A 386 18.27 19.38 14.32
N GLU A 387 17.42 18.58 14.95
CA GLU A 387 17.03 17.23 14.51
C GLU A 387 15.71 17.34 13.72
N THR A 388 15.87 17.80 12.48
CA THR A 388 14.79 18.29 11.61
C THR A 388 14.10 17.21 10.78
N SER A 389 14.78 16.11 10.48
CA SER A 389 14.35 15.17 9.42
C SER A 389 13.14 14.36 9.88
N GLY A 390 13.11 13.93 11.14
CA GLY A 390 11.98 13.23 11.74
C GLY A 390 10.66 13.98 11.58
N ARG A 391 10.66 15.31 11.74
CA ARG A 391 9.48 16.17 11.51
C ARG A 391 9.00 16.15 10.06
N VAL A 392 9.91 16.13 9.10
CA VAL A 392 9.56 16.01 7.66
C VAL A 392 9.02 14.61 7.38
N LEU A 393 9.62 13.57 7.96
CA LEU A 393 9.16 12.18 7.81
C LEU A 393 7.78 11.93 8.41
N LEU A 394 7.47 12.46 9.60
CA LEU A 394 6.14 12.32 10.21
C LEU A 394 5.05 13.08 9.43
N LEU A 395 5.39 14.24 8.86
CA LEU A 395 4.44 14.99 8.04
C LEU A 395 4.12 14.27 6.72
N ILE A 396 5.12 13.62 6.11
CA ILE A 396 4.91 12.74 4.94
C ILE A 396 4.17 11.45 5.34
N LEU A 397 4.43 10.89 6.53
CA LEU A 397 3.71 9.73 7.06
C LEU A 397 2.22 10.03 7.26
N ALA A 398 1.90 11.19 7.84
CA ALA A 398 0.52 11.65 8.00
C ALA A 398 -0.21 11.72 6.65
N GLN A 399 0.41 12.34 5.62
CA GLN A 399 -0.15 12.34 4.26
C GLN A 399 -0.31 10.93 3.71
N TYR A 400 0.71 10.07 3.82
CA TYR A 400 0.68 8.70 3.29
C TYR A 400 -0.43 7.84 3.91
N LEU A 401 -0.70 8.03 5.21
CA LEU A 401 -1.80 7.38 5.90
C LEU A 401 -3.16 7.93 5.41
N LEU A 402 -3.33 9.24 5.35
CA LEU A 402 -4.61 9.86 4.97
C LEU A 402 -4.97 9.66 3.49
N GLU A 403 -4.02 9.85 2.57
CA GLU A 403 -4.21 9.62 1.13
C GLU A 403 -4.21 8.14 0.74
N GLY A 404 -3.77 7.25 1.65
CA GLY A 404 -3.79 5.80 1.51
C GLY A 404 -5.04 5.12 2.12
N TYR A 405 -5.84 5.83 2.93
CA TYR A 405 -7.08 5.29 3.49
C TYR A 405 -8.06 4.88 2.38
N ASN A 406 -8.71 3.72 2.54
CA ASN A 406 -9.56 3.07 1.53
C ASN A 406 -8.89 2.82 0.16
N ARG A 407 -7.56 2.90 0.07
CA ARG A 407 -6.78 2.62 -1.16
C ARG A 407 -5.66 1.60 -0.97
N ILE A 408 -5.03 1.59 0.20
CA ILE A 408 -3.94 0.67 0.55
C ILE A 408 -4.42 -0.22 1.71
N PRO A 409 -4.68 -1.52 1.52
CA PRO A 409 -5.26 -2.37 2.56
C PRO A 409 -4.45 -2.46 3.87
N ARG A 410 -3.14 -2.18 3.85
CA ARG A 410 -2.33 -2.06 5.09
C ARG A 410 -2.59 -0.74 5.83
N VAL A 411 -2.85 0.35 5.11
CA VAL A 411 -3.13 1.67 5.70
C VAL A 411 -4.57 1.73 6.24
N THR A 412 -5.55 1.22 5.49
CA THR A 412 -6.93 1.12 5.99
C THR A 412 -6.98 0.33 7.29
N ARG A 413 -6.37 -0.87 7.33
CA ARG A 413 -6.28 -1.69 8.57
C ARG A 413 -5.47 -1.06 9.70
N LEU A 414 -4.58 -0.10 9.41
CA LEU A 414 -3.93 0.67 10.47
C LEU A 414 -4.90 1.70 11.06
N ILE A 415 -5.51 2.53 10.23
CA ILE A 415 -6.40 3.60 10.67
C ILE A 415 -7.64 3.06 11.40
N GLN A 416 -8.23 1.96 10.91
CA GLN A 416 -9.39 1.28 11.50
C GLN A 416 -9.09 0.42 12.74
N ASN A 417 -7.93 0.61 13.37
CA ASN A 417 -7.55 -0.05 14.63
C ASN A 417 -6.71 0.91 15.52
N ILE A 418 -6.63 2.21 15.20
CA ILE A 418 -5.84 3.23 15.93
C ILE A 418 -6.80 4.32 16.39
N HIS A 419 -6.65 4.78 17.64
CA HIS A 419 -7.44 5.88 18.21
C HIS A 419 -6.57 6.93 18.92
N HIS A 420 -7.08 8.19 19.12
CA HIS A 420 -6.55 9.23 20.03
C HIS A 420 -7.56 10.00 20.91
N GLU A 421 -7.53 9.78 22.24
CA GLU A 421 -8.36 10.53 23.20
C GLU A 421 -7.85 11.98 23.50
N HIS A 422 -8.25 12.56 24.63
CA HIS A 422 -8.47 13.99 24.77
C HIS A 422 -7.87 14.61 26.05
N GLU A 423 -7.91 15.95 26.11
CA GLU A 423 -7.49 16.83 27.22
C GLU A 423 -5.99 16.97 27.49
N THR A 424 -5.62 18.12 28.07
CA THR A 424 -4.37 18.83 27.75
C THR A 424 -3.78 19.59 28.93
N LEU A 425 -2.47 19.42 29.18
CA LEU A 425 -1.53 20.55 29.35
C LEU A 425 -0.05 20.10 29.29
N ALA A 426 0.65 20.49 28.23
CA ALA A 426 2.05 20.13 27.99
C ALA A 426 2.34 18.62 27.88
N LEU A 427 3.58 18.29 27.50
CA LEU A 427 3.97 16.97 27.01
C LEU A 427 3.82 15.83 28.04
N MET A 428 3.98 16.14 29.34
CA MET A 428 3.86 15.15 30.42
C MET A 428 2.42 14.88 30.83
N GLU A 429 1.52 15.88 30.82
CA GLU A 429 0.12 15.67 31.20
C GLU A 429 -0.67 15.09 30.01
N TRP A 430 -0.34 15.48 28.78
CA TRP A 430 -0.80 14.80 27.55
C TRP A 430 -0.35 13.33 27.47
N SER A 431 0.81 13.00 28.04
CA SER A 431 1.27 11.60 28.19
C SER A 431 0.56 10.82 29.33
N LYS A 432 -0.44 11.43 29.99
CA LYS A 432 -1.22 10.85 31.09
C LYS A 432 -2.74 10.95 30.89
N SER A 433 -3.22 11.88 30.07
CA SER A 433 -4.63 11.98 29.72
C SER A 433 -5.06 10.90 28.71
N ILE A 434 -4.15 10.50 27.82
CA ILE A 434 -4.39 9.49 26.79
C ILE A 434 -3.70 8.16 27.19
N PRO A 435 -4.37 6.99 27.11
CA PRO A 435 -3.83 5.69 27.55
C PRO A 435 -2.79 5.07 26.57
N PHE A 436 -1.82 5.85 26.09
CA PHE A 436 -0.77 5.42 25.15
C PHE A 436 -0.12 4.08 25.52
N VAL A 437 -0.16 3.14 24.58
CA VAL A 437 0.39 1.78 24.71
C VAL A 437 1.81 1.72 24.17
N LEU A 438 2.04 2.29 22.98
CA LEU A 438 3.32 2.22 22.25
C LEU A 438 3.68 3.60 21.68
N SER A 439 4.95 3.97 21.72
CA SER A 439 5.41 5.29 21.30
C SER A 439 6.84 5.26 20.77
N ALA A 440 7.17 6.19 19.86
CA ALA A 440 8.57 6.45 19.53
C ALA A 440 8.88 7.93 19.27
N SER A 441 10.04 8.37 19.75
CA SER A 441 10.62 9.68 19.49
C SER A 441 11.66 9.58 18.37
N ILE A 442 11.59 10.43 17.34
CA ILE A 442 12.49 10.42 16.18
C ILE A 442 13.54 11.53 16.31
N HIS A 443 14.80 11.10 16.21
CA HIS A 443 16.01 11.85 16.53
C HIS A 443 17.08 11.66 15.45
N GLU A 444 18.10 12.53 15.45
CA GLU A 444 19.26 12.45 14.55
C GLU A 444 20.58 12.73 15.30
N GLY A 445 21.65 12.04 14.89
CA GLY A 445 22.97 12.07 15.53
C GLY A 445 23.60 10.68 15.63
N GLY A 446 22.77 9.65 15.85
CA GLY A 446 23.13 8.24 15.79
C GLY A 446 22.60 7.54 14.53
N MET A 447 22.61 6.20 14.56
CA MET A 447 21.83 5.36 13.63
C MET A 447 21.47 4.06 14.34
N ALA A 448 20.34 4.06 15.05
CA ALA A 448 19.88 2.97 15.91
C ALA A 448 18.38 3.08 16.27
N ALA A 449 17.75 1.94 16.57
CA ALA A 449 16.62 1.93 17.49
C ALA A 449 17.17 1.77 18.93
N VAL A 450 16.90 2.75 19.80
CA VAL A 450 17.50 2.84 21.14
C VAL A 450 16.42 2.67 22.20
N TYR A 451 16.60 1.70 23.10
CA TYR A 451 15.59 1.37 24.11
C TYR A 451 16.01 1.75 25.55
N PRO A 452 15.04 1.98 26.45
CA PRO A 452 15.30 2.27 27.86
C PRO A 452 16.04 1.13 28.60
N PHE A 453 16.67 1.37 29.75
CA PHE A 453 16.82 2.69 30.38
C PHE A 453 17.95 3.50 29.75
N PHE A 454 17.75 4.82 29.68
CA PHE A 454 18.76 5.79 29.25
C PHE A 454 19.66 6.26 30.39
N GLY A 455 19.19 6.21 31.65
CA GLY A 455 19.97 6.57 32.83
C GLY A 455 20.25 5.43 33.80
N ASN A 456 21.36 5.53 34.55
CA ASN A 456 21.62 4.65 35.70
C ASN A 456 22.19 5.39 36.90
N ALA A 457 22.03 4.81 38.10
CA ALA A 457 22.44 5.42 39.37
C ALA A 457 23.95 5.73 39.49
N ARG A 458 24.78 5.23 38.55
CA ARG A 458 26.24 5.48 38.51
C ARG A 458 26.65 6.54 37.48
N ARG A 459 25.69 7.10 36.71
CA ARG A 459 25.91 8.10 35.64
C ARG A 459 27.00 7.73 34.64
N ALA A 460 27.09 6.46 34.27
CA ALA A 460 28.16 5.94 33.43
C ALA A 460 27.61 5.11 32.26
N SER A 461 28.21 5.22 31.07
CA SER A 461 27.86 4.41 29.89
C SER A 461 28.03 2.92 30.17
N ARG A 462 26.92 2.25 30.49
CA ARG A 462 26.79 0.83 30.83
C ARG A 462 25.34 0.39 30.62
N TYR A 463 25.17 -0.76 29.96
CA TYR A 463 23.89 -1.43 29.80
C TYR A 463 23.09 -1.47 31.12
N THR A 464 21.84 -1.00 31.05
CA THR A 464 20.94 -0.85 32.18
C THR A 464 19.57 -1.40 31.80
N ALA A 465 19.35 -2.67 32.17
CA ALA A 465 18.14 -3.40 31.82
C ALA A 465 16.88 -2.79 32.43
N THR A 466 15.79 -2.80 31.66
CA THR A 466 14.43 -2.59 32.17
C THR A 466 13.81 -3.88 32.70
N PRO A 467 12.73 -3.79 33.50
CA PRO A 467 11.87 -4.93 33.81
C PRO A 467 11.16 -5.60 32.61
N ASP A 468 11.30 -5.05 31.39
CA ASP A 468 10.72 -5.51 30.13
C ASP A 468 11.77 -5.61 29.00
N ASP A 469 13.05 -5.81 29.34
CA ASP A 469 14.17 -5.55 28.42
C ASP A 469 14.12 -6.35 27.11
N ILE A 470 13.64 -7.59 27.18
CA ILE A 470 13.50 -8.49 26.02
C ILE A 470 12.41 -7.98 25.07
N LEU A 471 11.32 -7.43 25.61
CA LEU A 471 10.25 -6.79 24.83
C LEU A 471 10.74 -5.49 24.18
N PHE A 472 11.47 -4.66 24.93
CA PHE A 472 12.06 -3.43 24.39
C PHE A 472 13.11 -3.70 23.30
N THR A 473 13.92 -4.74 23.47
CA THR A 473 14.84 -5.24 22.45
C THR A 473 14.08 -5.72 21.21
N PHE A 474 13.01 -6.51 21.38
CA PHE A 474 12.15 -6.97 20.29
C PHE A 474 11.51 -5.80 19.51
N LEU A 475 10.90 -4.84 20.21
CA LEU A 475 10.27 -3.65 19.60
C LEU A 475 11.28 -2.81 18.81
N SER A 476 12.51 -2.69 19.31
CA SER A 476 13.61 -2.02 18.61
C SER A 476 14.09 -2.81 17.39
N MET A 477 14.17 -4.14 17.50
CA MET A 477 14.51 -5.04 16.40
C MET A 477 13.48 -5.01 15.27
N VAL A 478 12.18 -4.88 15.56
CA VAL A 478 11.15 -4.72 14.50
C VAL A 478 11.43 -3.51 13.62
N TYR A 479 11.76 -2.36 14.23
CA TYR A 479 12.11 -1.14 13.49
C TYR A 479 13.40 -1.33 12.69
N ALA A 480 14.45 -1.86 13.35
CA ALA A 480 15.77 -2.04 12.77
C ALA A 480 15.75 -3.03 11.59
N TYR A 481 15.20 -4.24 11.75
CA TYR A 481 15.14 -5.24 10.67
C TYR A 481 14.24 -4.84 9.50
N SER A 482 13.25 -3.98 9.71
CA SER A 482 12.46 -3.38 8.63
C SER A 482 13.21 -2.29 7.85
N HIS A 483 14.33 -1.76 8.36
CA HIS A 483 15.10 -0.68 7.74
C HIS A 483 16.24 -1.27 6.90
N PRO A 484 16.38 -0.92 5.60
CA PRO A 484 17.32 -1.59 4.68
C PRO A 484 18.80 -1.34 5.01
N VAL A 485 19.12 -0.49 5.99
CA VAL A 485 20.49 -0.12 6.37
C VAL A 485 20.81 -0.40 7.85
N LEU A 486 19.84 -0.44 8.78
CA LEU A 486 20.15 -0.50 10.23
C LEU A 486 20.84 -1.81 10.68
N PRO A 487 20.38 -3.00 10.25
CA PRO A 487 21.02 -4.27 10.63
C PRO A 487 22.36 -4.50 9.92
N ARG A 488 22.61 -3.76 8.84
CA ARG A 488 23.83 -3.86 8.04
C ARG A 488 24.85 -2.89 8.61
N ARG A 489 26.04 -3.37 8.99
CA ARG A 489 27.10 -2.56 9.64
C ARG A 489 27.70 -1.45 8.76
N HIS A 490 26.96 -0.41 8.35
CA HIS A 490 27.52 0.76 7.66
C HIS A 490 26.69 2.05 7.76
N ALA A 491 27.21 3.00 8.56
CA ALA A 491 27.27 4.44 8.25
C ALA A 491 28.15 5.10 9.33
N CYS A 492 27.66 5.02 10.57
CA CYS A 492 28.32 5.48 11.78
C CYS A 492 28.47 4.26 12.71
N ARG A 493 29.68 3.68 12.76
CA ARG A 493 29.95 2.38 13.42
C ARG A 493 29.83 2.49 14.94
N GLN A 494 28.67 2.16 15.49
CA GLN A 494 28.47 2.11 16.96
C GLN A 494 27.75 0.85 17.45
N PHE A 495 26.77 0.30 16.73
CA PHE A 495 25.88 -0.75 17.28
C PHE A 495 25.85 -2.06 16.46
N LEU A 496 25.45 -3.13 17.14
CA LEU A 496 25.14 -4.42 16.54
C LEU A 496 23.65 -4.44 16.14
N ASP A 497 23.34 -5.04 14.98
CA ASP A 497 21.97 -5.19 14.44
C ASP A 497 21.11 -3.90 14.33
N GLY A 498 21.72 -2.72 14.51
CA GLY A 498 21.03 -1.43 14.52
C GLY A 498 20.26 -1.14 15.82
N VAL A 499 20.56 -1.82 16.92
CA VAL A 499 19.83 -1.74 18.19
C VAL A 499 20.78 -1.54 19.38
N THR A 500 20.40 -0.74 20.38
CA THR A 500 21.22 -0.53 21.60
C THR A 500 20.40 -0.05 22.81
N ASN A 501 20.89 -0.33 24.02
CA ASN A 501 20.33 0.21 25.26
C ASN A 501 20.84 1.65 25.48
N GLY A 502 19.95 2.59 25.83
CA GLY A 502 20.29 4.01 25.93
C GLY A 502 21.46 4.28 26.88
N ALA A 503 21.41 3.71 28.09
CA ALA A 503 22.46 3.86 29.09
C ALA A 503 23.77 3.15 28.70
N GLU A 504 23.75 2.15 27.82
CA GLU A 504 24.97 1.55 27.26
C GLU A 504 25.69 2.50 26.31
N TRP A 505 24.94 3.17 25.43
CA TRP A 505 25.49 4.13 24.47
C TRP A 505 26.01 5.39 25.18
N TYR A 506 25.14 6.14 25.85
CA TYR A 506 25.54 7.24 26.74
C TYR A 506 24.46 7.52 27.79
N ALA A 507 24.87 7.61 29.06
CA ALA A 507 23.93 7.78 30.17
C ALA A 507 23.28 9.18 30.17
N ILE A 508 21.98 9.25 29.86
CA ILE A 508 21.14 10.46 29.93
C ILE A 508 20.28 10.39 31.20
N HIS A 509 19.92 11.54 31.78
CA HIS A 509 18.98 11.61 32.89
C HIS A 509 17.86 12.60 32.60
N GLY A 510 16.62 12.22 32.90
CA GLY A 510 15.43 13.03 32.61
C GLY A 510 14.93 12.95 31.16
N GLY A 511 15.33 11.92 30.41
CA GLY A 511 14.77 11.62 29.08
C GLY A 511 13.27 11.34 29.13
N MET A 512 12.57 11.61 28.03
CA MET A 512 11.12 11.41 27.92
C MET A 512 10.74 9.93 27.97
N GLU A 513 11.65 9.05 27.54
CA GLU A 513 11.46 7.63 27.30
C GLU A 513 11.43 6.85 28.61
N ASP A 514 12.47 7.04 29.43
CA ASP A 514 12.52 6.58 30.82
C ASP A 514 11.32 7.11 31.60
N TRP A 515 10.96 8.39 31.40
CA TRP A 515 9.80 8.99 32.05
C TRP A 515 8.49 8.33 31.62
N ALA A 516 8.26 8.11 30.33
CA ALA A 516 7.03 7.51 29.80
C ALA A 516 6.84 6.09 30.32
N TYR A 517 7.90 5.27 30.28
CA TYR A 517 7.86 3.91 30.80
C TYR A 517 7.60 3.86 32.33
N MET A 518 8.12 4.82 33.10
CA MET A 518 7.99 4.86 34.57
C MET A 518 6.73 5.60 35.08
N ASN A 519 6.04 6.39 34.25
CA ASN A 519 4.93 7.27 34.68
C ASN A 519 3.61 7.06 33.91
N SER A 520 3.56 6.11 32.97
CA SER A 520 2.39 5.75 32.18
C SER A 520 2.42 4.27 31.78
N ASN A 521 1.36 3.76 31.16
CA ASN A 521 1.37 2.41 30.55
C ASN A 521 2.38 2.31 29.39
N CYS A 522 2.69 3.42 28.73
CA CYS A 522 3.40 3.48 27.46
C CYS A 522 4.79 2.82 27.45
N PHE A 523 5.10 2.17 26.33
CA PHE A 523 6.43 1.69 25.97
C PHE A 523 7.01 2.61 24.90
N GLN A 524 8.01 3.44 25.27
CA GLN A 524 8.62 4.43 24.37
C GLN A 524 10.08 4.07 24.05
N ILE A 525 10.47 4.17 22.76
CA ILE A 525 11.87 4.06 22.30
C ILE A 525 12.31 5.32 21.53
N VAL A 526 13.62 5.51 21.35
CA VAL A 526 14.18 6.51 20.43
C VAL A 526 14.51 5.86 19.09
N LEU A 527 14.27 6.58 17.99
CA LEU A 527 14.62 6.22 16.63
C LEU A 527 15.63 7.23 16.08
N GLU A 528 16.90 6.86 16.14
CA GLU A 528 18.02 7.59 15.53
C GLU A 528 18.09 7.24 14.04
N ILE A 529 17.50 8.09 13.19
CA ILE A 529 17.30 7.77 11.76
C ILE A 529 18.46 8.18 10.84
N SER A 530 19.37 9.04 11.32
CA SER A 530 20.54 9.49 10.57
C SER A 530 21.57 10.16 11.49
N CYS A 531 22.85 9.88 11.28
CA CYS A 531 23.92 10.60 11.99
C CYS A 531 24.16 12.03 11.45
N VAL A 532 23.45 12.44 10.41
CA VAL A 532 23.48 13.83 9.89
C VAL A 532 22.23 14.56 10.37
N LYS A 533 22.37 15.32 11.47
CA LYS A 533 21.42 16.37 11.85
C LYS A 533 21.31 17.43 10.76
N ASN A 534 20.14 18.06 10.63
CA ASN A 534 19.82 19.09 9.63
C ASN A 534 20.41 18.83 8.22
N PRO A 535 20.06 17.69 7.57
CA PRO A 535 20.60 17.32 6.27
C PRO A 535 20.03 18.23 5.16
N PRO A 536 20.75 18.42 4.02
CA PRO A 536 20.19 19.15 2.88
C PRO A 536 19.01 18.39 2.26
N ASN A 537 17.97 19.13 1.83
CA ASN A 537 16.68 18.61 1.31
C ASN A 537 16.81 17.36 0.41
N ARG A 538 17.79 17.33 -0.49
CA ARG A 538 18.09 16.21 -1.41
C ARG A 538 18.25 14.85 -0.72
N LEU A 539 18.54 14.79 0.58
CA LEU A 539 18.66 13.55 1.35
C LEU A 539 17.34 13.11 2.00
N LEU A 540 16.39 14.02 2.24
CA LEU A 540 15.15 13.71 2.98
C LEU A 540 14.29 12.67 2.25
N ARG A 541 14.24 12.71 0.91
CA ARG A 541 13.66 11.65 0.07
C ARG A 541 14.28 10.28 0.31
N SER A 542 15.62 10.22 0.41
CA SER A 542 16.35 8.99 0.72
C SER A 542 16.12 8.53 2.17
N TYR A 543 15.80 9.43 3.09
CA TYR A 543 15.49 9.09 4.49
C TYR A 543 14.06 8.55 4.59
N TRP A 544 13.08 9.19 3.95
CA TRP A 544 11.71 8.68 3.84
C TRP A 544 11.68 7.27 3.23
N ASN A 545 12.26 7.08 2.05
CA ASN A 545 12.23 5.79 1.34
C ASN A 545 12.85 4.64 2.14
N ARG A 546 13.80 4.92 3.05
CA ARG A 546 14.41 3.90 3.92
C ARG A 546 13.60 3.65 5.19
N ASN A 547 12.99 4.68 5.78
CA ASN A 547 12.30 4.57 7.07
C ASN A 547 10.80 4.28 6.95
N LYS A 548 10.16 4.46 5.78
CA LYS A 548 8.70 4.22 5.59
C LYS A 548 8.27 2.85 6.12
N GLU A 549 8.94 1.78 5.71
CA GLU A 549 8.56 0.42 6.10
C GLU A 549 8.79 0.17 7.60
N SER A 550 9.90 0.66 8.17
CA SER A 550 10.13 0.59 9.62
C SER A 550 9.12 1.36 10.44
N LEU A 551 8.69 2.54 9.97
CA LEU A 551 7.67 3.34 10.64
C LEU A 551 6.32 2.58 10.63
N LEU A 552 5.91 2.03 9.49
CA LEU A 552 4.68 1.25 9.39
C LEU A 552 4.74 -0.06 10.21
N SER A 553 5.85 -0.82 10.11
CA SER A 553 6.05 -2.08 10.84
C SER A 553 6.14 -1.89 12.35
N TYR A 554 6.67 -0.75 12.82
CA TYR A 554 6.73 -0.42 14.24
C TYR A 554 5.37 -0.01 14.80
N ILE A 555 4.60 0.83 14.08
CA ILE A 555 3.19 1.11 14.45
C ILE A 555 2.48 -0.23 14.66
N GLN A 556 2.53 -1.14 13.68
CA GLN A 556 1.86 -2.45 13.69
C GLN A 556 2.14 -3.34 14.91
N GLN A 557 3.15 -3.08 15.75
CA GLN A 557 3.35 -3.86 16.98
C GLN A 557 2.31 -3.56 18.08
N GLY A 558 1.55 -2.46 17.96
CA GLY A 558 0.33 -2.24 18.74
C GLY A 558 -0.91 -2.97 18.19
N PHE A 559 -0.90 -3.41 16.92
CA PHE A 559 -2.15 -3.64 16.16
C PHE A 559 -2.21 -5.01 15.49
N LYS A 560 -3.01 -5.93 16.07
CA LYS A 560 -3.54 -7.08 15.33
C LYS A 560 -4.87 -7.60 15.90
N ASN A 561 -5.85 -7.78 15.02
CA ASN A 561 -7.23 -8.12 15.35
C ASN A 561 -7.39 -9.53 15.94
N SER A 562 -8.28 -9.64 16.93
CA SER A 562 -9.03 -10.84 17.28
C SER A 562 -10.35 -10.41 17.93
N VAL A 563 -11.41 -11.17 17.72
CA VAL A 563 -12.80 -10.83 18.10
C VAL A 563 -13.07 -11.21 19.58
N LEU A 564 -14.06 -10.56 20.21
CA LEU A 564 -14.63 -10.91 21.52
C LEU A 564 -15.01 -12.43 21.59
N ILE A 565 -15.09 -13.11 22.74
CA ILE A 565 -15.57 -12.76 24.10
C ILE A 565 -14.70 -13.50 25.18
N PHE A 566 -14.63 -12.99 26.44
CA PHE A 566 -14.10 -13.60 27.71
C PHE A 566 -13.26 -14.91 27.61
N HIS A 567 -12.03 -15.04 28.13
CA HIS A 567 -11.12 -14.17 28.92
C HIS A 567 -9.69 -14.29 28.33
N ILE A 568 -8.84 -13.26 28.51
CA ILE A 568 -7.41 -13.21 28.14
C ILE A 568 -7.15 -13.51 26.65
N ILE A 569 -7.09 -12.46 25.82
CA ILE A 569 -6.73 -12.60 24.40
C ILE A 569 -5.20 -12.52 24.25
N GLN A 570 -4.59 -13.58 23.74
CA GLN A 570 -3.21 -13.59 23.27
C GLN A 570 -3.11 -12.87 21.91
N ILE A 571 -2.50 -11.69 21.89
CA ILE A 571 -2.12 -11.00 20.64
C ILE A 571 -0.67 -11.34 20.27
N GLN A 572 -0.27 -11.05 19.03
CA GLN A 572 1.06 -11.44 18.52
C GLN A 572 2.24 -10.75 19.25
N THR A 573 1.94 -9.70 20.01
CA THR A 573 2.87 -8.85 20.79
C THR A 573 2.37 -8.56 22.20
N GLY A 574 1.62 -9.49 22.84
CA GLY A 574 1.19 -9.34 24.24
C GLY A 574 -0.21 -9.84 24.55
N LEU A 575 -0.91 -9.09 25.41
CA LEU A 575 -2.26 -9.34 25.89
C LEU A 575 -3.12 -8.07 25.83
N LYS A 576 -4.43 -8.24 25.60
CA LYS A 576 -5.44 -7.20 25.83
C LYS A 576 -6.69 -7.77 26.50
N GLY A 577 -7.48 -6.91 27.14
CA GLY A 577 -8.76 -7.28 27.72
C GLY A 577 -9.46 -6.13 28.44
N PHE A 578 -10.45 -6.48 29.26
CA PHE A 578 -11.15 -5.55 30.15
C PHE A 578 -11.13 -6.10 31.58
N VAL A 579 -11.13 -5.21 32.58
CA VAL A 579 -11.46 -5.53 33.97
C VAL A 579 -12.82 -4.93 34.31
N ARG A 580 -13.72 -5.78 34.80
CA ARG A 580 -15.09 -5.42 35.17
C ARG A 580 -15.43 -5.99 36.54
N ASP A 581 -16.39 -5.38 37.21
CA ASP A 581 -16.89 -5.87 38.50
C ASP A 581 -17.91 -7.02 38.32
N GLU A 582 -18.49 -7.46 39.44
CA GLU A 582 -19.53 -8.50 39.46
C GLU A 582 -20.81 -8.12 38.69
N ASN A 583 -21.05 -6.82 38.45
CA ASN A 583 -22.18 -6.26 37.71
C ASN A 583 -21.87 -6.04 36.22
N GLN A 584 -20.65 -6.38 35.76
CA GLN A 584 -20.07 -6.05 34.45
C GLN A 584 -19.72 -4.55 34.23
N GLU A 585 -19.75 -3.73 35.27
CA GLU A 585 -19.34 -2.32 35.20
C GLU A 585 -17.80 -2.19 35.11
N PRO A 586 -17.27 -1.20 34.39
CA PRO A 586 -15.84 -1.08 34.13
C PRO A 586 -15.04 -0.61 35.34
N ILE A 587 -13.92 -1.28 35.65
CA ILE A 587 -13.04 -0.89 36.76
C ILE A 587 -11.86 -0.08 36.23
N ASN A 588 -11.92 1.24 36.43
CA ASN A 588 -10.85 2.20 36.12
C ASN A 588 -9.67 2.07 37.11
N ARG A 589 -8.43 2.10 36.60
CA ARG A 589 -7.16 1.93 37.35
C ARG A 589 -6.99 0.59 38.09
N ALA A 590 -7.66 -0.47 37.66
CA ALA A 590 -7.31 -1.82 38.06
C ALA A 590 -5.90 -2.16 37.57
N ILE A 591 -5.09 -2.81 38.41
CA ILE A 591 -3.68 -3.11 38.14
C ILE A 591 -3.57 -4.52 37.54
N ILE A 592 -3.09 -4.60 36.31
CA ILE A 592 -2.73 -5.85 35.64
C ILE A 592 -1.27 -6.18 35.95
N GLN A 593 -1.08 -7.27 36.68
CA GLN A 593 0.23 -7.82 37.01
C GLN A 593 0.49 -9.09 36.21
N VAL A 594 1.60 -9.13 35.47
CA VAL A 594 2.07 -10.31 34.75
C VAL A 594 3.22 -10.92 35.54
N HIS A 595 3.02 -12.11 36.09
CA HIS A 595 4.02 -12.76 36.95
C HIS A 595 5.26 -13.11 36.11
N GLY A 596 6.42 -12.59 36.54
CA GLY A 596 7.69 -12.70 35.81
C GLY A 596 8.06 -11.49 34.95
N ALA A 597 7.13 -10.56 34.67
CA ALA A 597 7.43 -9.25 34.07
C ALA A 597 7.31 -8.14 35.13
N GLY A 598 8.32 -7.28 35.27
CA GLY A 598 8.43 -6.43 36.45
C GLY A 598 7.72 -5.06 36.37
N LYS A 599 7.01 -4.75 35.28
CA LYS A 599 6.08 -3.61 35.18
C LYS A 599 4.64 -4.10 35.17
N THR A 600 3.80 -3.51 36.03
CA THR A 600 2.35 -3.58 35.93
C THR A 600 1.80 -2.50 34.99
N VAL A 601 0.62 -2.71 34.43
CA VAL A 601 -0.14 -1.68 33.70
C VAL A 601 -1.49 -1.46 34.37
N SER A 602 -2.07 -0.28 34.24
CA SER A 602 -3.39 0.06 34.80
C SER A 602 -4.46 0.16 33.72
N THR A 603 -5.70 -0.21 34.03
CA THR A 603 -6.83 -0.04 33.10
C THR A 603 -7.21 1.42 32.84
N ALA A 604 -7.82 1.66 31.68
CA ALA A 604 -8.43 2.93 31.27
C ALA A 604 -9.82 3.15 31.94
N SER A 605 -10.50 4.23 31.57
CA SER A 605 -11.78 4.68 32.16
C SER A 605 -12.96 3.72 31.93
N ASP A 606 -12.94 3.00 30.82
CA ASP A 606 -13.87 1.94 30.38
C ASP A 606 -13.44 0.52 30.83
N GLY A 607 -12.38 0.43 31.64
CA GLY A 607 -11.82 -0.82 32.13
C GLY A 607 -10.94 -1.59 31.13
N ASP A 608 -10.68 -1.06 29.92
CA ASP A 608 -9.73 -1.62 28.95
C ASP A 608 -8.32 -1.75 29.56
N TYR A 609 -7.52 -2.70 29.06
CA TYR A 609 -6.08 -2.66 29.20
C TYR A 609 -5.33 -3.29 28.02
N TRP A 610 -4.09 -2.83 27.86
CA TRP A 610 -3.10 -3.38 26.95
C TRP A 610 -1.79 -3.66 27.68
N ARG A 611 -1.30 -4.90 27.57
CA ARG A 611 0.00 -5.30 28.10
C ARG A 611 0.82 -5.97 27.01
N LEU A 612 1.69 -5.19 26.38
CA LEU A 612 2.68 -5.71 25.43
C LEU A 612 3.57 -6.76 26.13
N LEU A 613 3.84 -7.89 25.46
CA LEU A 613 4.73 -8.98 25.89
C LEU A 613 5.32 -9.66 24.64
N ILE A 614 6.37 -10.47 24.81
CA ILE A 614 6.84 -11.39 23.76
C ILE A 614 5.96 -12.66 23.73
N PRO A 615 5.98 -13.47 22.65
CA PRO A 615 5.25 -14.74 22.63
C PRO A 615 5.72 -15.71 23.73
N GLY A 616 4.78 -16.13 24.59
CA GLY A 616 5.06 -17.04 25.71
C GLY A 616 3.80 -17.32 26.54
N THR A 617 3.92 -18.21 27.52
CA THR A 617 2.85 -18.51 28.50
C THR A 617 3.11 -17.72 29.78
N TYR A 618 2.10 -16.98 30.25
CA TYR A 618 2.19 -16.10 31.40
C TYR A 618 1.08 -16.38 32.41
N GLN A 619 1.37 -16.21 33.70
CA GLN A 619 0.33 -15.99 34.70
C GLN A 619 0.05 -14.50 34.82
N VAL A 620 -1.22 -14.13 34.90
CA VAL A 620 -1.70 -12.75 34.95
C VAL A 620 -2.67 -12.63 36.11
N SER A 621 -2.65 -11.50 36.81
CA SER A 621 -3.63 -11.19 37.85
C SER A 621 -4.15 -9.76 37.70
N ALA A 622 -5.43 -9.54 37.99
CA ALA A 622 -6.09 -8.24 38.01
C ALA A 622 -6.39 -7.84 39.47
N ILE A 623 -5.86 -6.70 39.89
CA ILE A 623 -5.93 -6.22 41.28
C ILE A 623 -6.60 -4.85 41.32
N ALA A 624 -7.76 -4.74 41.97
CA ALA A 624 -8.49 -3.48 42.12
C ALA A 624 -8.81 -3.17 43.58
N ASN A 625 -8.74 -1.90 43.97
CA ASN A 625 -9.06 -1.47 45.33
C ASN A 625 -10.56 -1.69 45.62
N GLY A 626 -10.87 -2.57 46.57
CA GLY A 626 -12.24 -2.90 46.98
C GLY A 626 -12.80 -4.19 46.35
N HIS A 627 -12.05 -4.87 45.48
CA HIS A 627 -12.44 -6.13 44.86
C HIS A 627 -11.43 -7.24 45.23
N GLU A 628 -11.84 -8.51 45.16
CA GLU A 628 -10.89 -9.62 45.23
C GLU A 628 -10.06 -9.70 43.95
N ALA A 629 -8.84 -10.24 44.05
CA ALA A 629 -7.92 -10.34 42.91
C ALA A 629 -8.31 -11.53 42.01
N GLY A 630 -8.43 -11.27 40.71
CA GLY A 630 -8.68 -12.28 39.65
C GLY A 630 -7.40 -12.73 38.94
#